data_AF-A0A1I6GL63-F1
#
_entry.id   AF-A0A1I6GL63-F1
#
_cell.length_a   1.000
_cell.length_b   1.000
_cell.length_c   1.000
_cell.angle_alpha   90.00
_cell.angle_beta   90.00
_cell.angle_gamma   90.00
#
_symmetry.space_group_name_H-M   'P 1'
#
loop_
_entity.id
_entity.type
_entity.pdbx_description
1 polymer ?
#
loop_
_entity_poly.entity_id
_entity_poly.type
_entity_poly.pdbx_seq_one_letter_code
_entity_poly.pdbx_strand_id
1 'polypeptide(L)'
;MSARNDVPPSTLGVELLDHGVQVEYLDGRTTLYHGVPEAVTGTLTTRPAKETHVLVTDPTETEGVMMYVNDLKTHDDILESTGVGRVVLEPDEEEELFPGVTVRRTGGMRTEIEADPEVARGRVFVFEEDDWGESSYEFVTE
;
A
#
# COMPACT_ATOMS: atom_id res chain seq x y z
N MET A 1 8.95 -15.30 -20.16
CA MET A 1 8.62 -15.38 -18.72
C MET A 1 8.74 -13.96 -18.22
N SER A 2 7.63 -13.32 -17.83
CA SER A 2 7.74 -12.05 -17.10
C SER A 2 8.16 -12.44 -15.69
N ALA A 3 9.45 -12.32 -15.39
CA ALA A 3 9.84 -12.28 -13.99
C ALA A 3 9.14 -11.05 -13.42
N ARG A 4 8.24 -11.25 -12.46
CA ARG A 4 7.64 -10.14 -11.72
C ARG A 4 8.63 -9.82 -10.63
N ASN A 5 9.25 -8.66 -10.74
CA ASN A 5 10.32 -8.23 -9.86
C ASN A 5 9.82 -7.15 -8.91
N ASP A 6 10.61 -6.85 -7.90
CA ASP A 6 10.39 -5.64 -7.12
C ASP A 6 10.59 -4.41 -8.01
N VAL A 7 9.75 -3.41 -7.79
CA VAL A 7 9.78 -2.14 -8.51
C VAL A 7 9.92 -1.03 -7.47
N PRO A 8 10.93 -0.15 -7.57
CA PRO A 8 11.06 0.94 -6.62
C PRO A 8 9.92 1.96 -6.81
N PRO A 9 9.34 2.48 -5.72
CA PRO A 9 8.31 3.50 -5.79
C PRO A 9 8.89 4.87 -6.15
N SER A 10 8.03 5.73 -6.66
CA SER A 10 8.27 7.18 -6.80
C SER A 10 7.31 7.96 -5.89
N THR A 11 7.59 9.24 -5.68
CA THR A 11 6.68 10.14 -4.97
C THR A 11 5.46 10.44 -5.84
N LEU A 12 4.27 10.27 -5.26
CA LEU A 12 2.97 10.49 -5.88
C LEU A 12 2.22 11.60 -5.16
N GLY A 13 1.32 12.28 -5.86
CA GLY A 13 0.41 13.25 -5.26
C GLY A 13 -0.67 12.53 -4.45
N VAL A 14 -0.98 13.05 -3.26
CA VAL A 14 -1.99 12.50 -2.35
C VAL A 14 -2.95 13.60 -1.93
N GLU A 15 -4.25 13.29 -1.93
CA GLU A 15 -5.28 14.16 -1.38
C GLU A 15 -6.18 13.36 -0.44
N LEU A 16 -6.26 13.79 0.82
CA LEU A 16 -7.07 13.16 1.84
C LEU A 16 -8.44 13.85 1.89
N LEU A 17 -9.50 13.08 1.60
CA LEU A 17 -10.85 13.58 1.46
C LEU A 17 -11.74 13.02 2.59
N ASP A 18 -12.82 13.72 2.90
CA ASP A 18 -13.81 13.25 3.89
C ASP A 18 -14.49 11.91 3.53
N HIS A 19 -14.24 11.40 2.32
CA HIS A 19 -14.86 10.20 1.77
C HIS A 19 -13.85 9.20 1.15
N GLY A 20 -12.54 9.40 1.36
CA GLY A 20 -11.52 8.50 0.83
C GLY A 20 -10.14 9.11 0.71
N VAL A 21 -9.23 8.36 0.08
CA VAL A 21 -7.85 8.77 -0.20
C VAL A 21 -7.64 8.77 -1.70
N GLN A 22 -7.33 9.93 -2.27
CA GLN A 22 -7.03 10.05 -3.70
C GLN A 22 -5.52 10.04 -3.93
N VAL A 23 -5.08 9.29 -4.94
CA VAL A 23 -3.68 9.21 -5.37
C VAL A 23 -3.58 9.58 -6.85
N GLU A 24 -2.70 10.52 -7.17
CA GLU A 24 -2.35 10.90 -8.53
C GLU A 24 -1.05 10.20 -8.97
N TYR A 25 -1.15 9.36 -9.99
CA TYR A 25 -0.02 8.65 -10.58
C TYR A 25 0.79 9.56 -11.51
N LEU A 26 2.05 9.19 -11.76
CA LEU A 26 2.96 9.96 -12.61
C LEU A 26 2.51 10.08 -14.08
N ASP A 27 1.60 9.22 -14.53
CA ASP A 27 1.01 9.29 -15.86
C ASP A 27 -0.25 10.18 -15.94
N GLY A 28 -0.58 10.88 -14.84
CA GLY A 28 -1.69 11.81 -14.74
C GLY A 28 -3.05 11.17 -14.48
N ARG A 29 -3.11 9.86 -14.27
CA ARG A 29 -4.35 9.19 -13.80
C ARG A 29 -4.50 9.36 -12.29
N THR A 30 -5.75 9.42 -11.85
CA THR A 30 -6.10 9.49 -10.43
C THR A 30 -6.93 8.28 -10.03
N THR A 31 -6.62 7.69 -8.89
CA THR A 31 -7.43 6.64 -8.23
C THR A 31 -7.93 7.19 -6.90
N LEU A 32 -9.20 6.93 -6.59
CA LEU A 32 -9.79 7.23 -5.29
C LEU A 32 -10.07 5.91 -4.58
N TYR A 33 -9.41 5.68 -3.44
CA TYR A 33 -9.77 4.62 -2.52
C TYR A 33 -10.93 5.11 -1.66
N HIS A 34 -12.12 4.54 -1.84
CA HIS A 34 -13.34 5.06 -1.25
C HIS A 34 -13.53 4.64 0.20
N GLY A 35 -14.28 5.48 0.92
CA GLY A 35 -14.63 5.26 2.32
C GLY A 35 -13.60 5.85 3.26
N VAL A 36 -14.09 6.32 4.41
CA VAL A 36 -13.21 6.78 5.49
C VAL A 36 -12.43 5.56 5.99
N PRO A 37 -11.08 5.58 6.00
CA PRO A 37 -10.29 4.45 6.47
C PRO A 37 -10.63 4.07 7.92
N GLU A 38 -10.72 2.76 8.18
CA GLU A 38 -10.88 2.24 9.53
C GLU A 38 -9.56 2.36 10.30
N ALA A 39 -9.60 2.93 11.51
CA ALA A 39 -8.42 3.07 12.35
C ALA A 39 -7.96 1.71 12.91
N VAL A 40 -6.68 1.40 12.75
CA VAL A 40 -6.04 0.16 13.19
C VAL A 40 -4.82 0.50 14.06
N THR A 41 -4.61 -0.28 15.12
CA THR A 41 -3.40 -0.24 15.94
C THR A 41 -2.69 -1.60 15.90
N GLY A 42 -1.36 -1.59 15.96
CA GLY A 42 -0.55 -2.82 15.95
C GLY A 42 -0.44 -3.48 14.57
N THR A 43 -1.14 -4.60 14.38
CA THR A 43 -1.02 -5.45 13.17
C THR A 43 -2.36 -5.52 12.43
N LEU A 44 -2.33 -5.30 11.11
CA LEU A 44 -3.43 -5.61 10.19
C LEU A 44 -3.14 -6.94 9.48
N THR A 45 -4.08 -7.87 9.49
CA THR A 45 -4.00 -9.11 8.70
C THR A 45 -5.05 -9.09 7.61
N THR A 46 -4.61 -9.12 6.34
CA THR A 46 -5.54 -9.00 5.21
C THR A 46 -6.40 -10.23 5.00
N ARG A 47 -7.54 -10.05 4.33
CA ARG A 47 -8.32 -11.19 3.84
C ARG A 47 -7.54 -12.00 2.80
N PRO A 48 -7.77 -13.32 2.70
CA PRO A 48 -7.04 -14.18 1.77
C PRO A 48 -7.19 -13.70 0.33
N ALA A 49 -6.08 -13.68 -0.41
CA ALA A 49 -6.04 -13.41 -1.85
C ALA A 49 -6.57 -12.03 -2.28
N LYS A 50 -6.63 -11.06 -1.36
CA LYS A 50 -6.86 -9.65 -1.69
C LYS A 50 -5.60 -9.00 -2.26
N GLU A 51 -5.78 -8.05 -3.17
CA GLU A 51 -4.74 -7.11 -3.56
C GLU A 51 -4.49 -6.19 -2.36
N THR A 52 -3.23 -5.99 -2.00
CA THR A 52 -2.82 -5.23 -0.83
C THR A 52 -1.95 -4.06 -1.26
N HIS A 53 -2.44 -2.85 -1.06
CA HIS A 53 -1.75 -1.61 -1.40
C HIS A 53 -1.41 -0.84 -0.11
N VAL A 54 -0.17 -0.41 0.02
CA VAL A 54 0.33 0.32 1.20
C VAL A 54 0.75 1.71 0.76
N LEU A 55 0.15 2.73 1.35
CA LEU A 55 0.49 4.13 1.11
C LEU A 55 1.11 4.71 2.38
N VAL A 56 2.28 5.32 2.24
CA VAL A 56 2.88 6.16 3.29
C VAL A 56 2.91 7.59 2.79
N THR A 57 2.23 8.50 3.48
CA THR A 57 2.27 9.92 3.15
C THR A 57 3.51 10.59 3.72
N ASP A 58 3.83 11.75 3.19
CA ASP A 58 4.75 12.68 3.84
C ASP A 58 4.06 13.41 5.02
N PRO A 59 4.80 14.17 5.84
CA PRO A 59 4.23 14.95 6.95
C PRO A 59 3.28 16.07 6.51
N THR A 60 3.29 16.49 5.23
CA THR A 60 2.39 17.53 4.72
C THR A 60 1.06 16.96 4.24
N GLU A 61 0.94 15.64 4.13
CA GLU A 61 -0.24 14.92 3.65
C GLU A 61 -0.62 15.29 2.20
N THR A 62 0.35 15.76 1.41
CA THR A 62 0.15 16.14 0.00
C THR A 62 0.91 15.24 -0.98
N GLU A 63 1.90 14.51 -0.48
CA GLU A 63 2.70 13.58 -1.26
C GLU A 63 2.82 12.25 -0.50
N GLY A 64 3.17 11.18 -1.21
CA GLY A 64 3.39 9.88 -0.59
C GLY A 64 4.02 8.87 -1.54
N VAL A 65 4.23 7.66 -1.03
CA VAL A 65 4.77 6.53 -1.77
C VAL A 65 3.80 5.36 -1.67
N MET A 66 3.45 4.80 -2.82
CA MET A 66 2.52 3.66 -2.94
C MET A 66 3.29 2.39 -3.26
N MET A 67 3.05 1.33 -2.49
CA MET A 67 3.63 0.00 -2.67
C MET A 67 2.53 -1.05 -2.84
N TYR A 68 2.63 -1.85 -3.89
CA TYR A 68 1.76 -3.01 -4.10
C TYR A 68 2.46 -4.27 -3.60
N VAL A 69 1.82 -4.98 -2.67
CA VAL A 69 2.40 -6.20 -2.08
C VAL A 69 1.89 -7.41 -2.85
N ASN A 70 2.80 -8.17 -3.46
CA ASN A 70 2.49 -9.35 -4.27
C ASN A 70 1.47 -9.08 -5.39
N ASP A 71 1.52 -7.91 -6.03
CA ASP A 71 0.78 -7.71 -7.26
C ASP A 71 1.38 -8.57 -8.38
N LEU A 72 0.67 -9.66 -8.68
CA LEU A 72 1.01 -10.61 -9.72
C LEU A 72 0.15 -10.42 -10.96
N LYS A 73 -0.23 -9.19 -11.30
CA LYS A 73 -1.02 -8.92 -12.52
C LYS A 73 -0.42 -7.80 -13.34
N THR A 74 0.08 -6.74 -12.70
CA THR A 74 0.66 -5.59 -13.39
C THR A 74 2.08 -5.88 -13.87
N HIS A 75 2.41 -5.35 -15.06
CA HIS A 75 3.77 -5.43 -15.59
C HIS A 75 4.64 -4.32 -15.00
N ASP A 76 5.94 -4.60 -14.87
CA ASP A 76 6.93 -3.73 -14.23
C ASP A 76 6.98 -2.35 -14.91
N ASP A 77 6.89 -2.31 -16.26
CA ASP A 77 6.89 -1.08 -17.04
C ASP A 77 5.68 -0.18 -16.76
N ILE A 78 4.51 -0.77 -16.51
CA ILE A 78 3.32 -0.03 -16.10
C ILE A 78 3.55 0.60 -14.73
N LEU A 79 4.05 -0.19 -13.76
CA LEU A 79 4.33 0.28 -12.40
C LEU A 79 5.39 1.40 -12.38
N GLU A 80 6.47 1.22 -13.12
CA GLU A 80 7.51 2.25 -13.29
C GLU A 80 6.93 3.54 -13.91
N SER A 81 6.04 3.41 -14.91
CA SER A 81 5.42 4.58 -15.56
C SER A 81 4.41 5.31 -14.67
N THR A 82 3.73 4.61 -13.76
CA THR A 82 2.78 5.21 -12.80
C THR A 82 3.47 5.72 -11.54
N GLY A 83 4.70 5.28 -11.27
CA GLY A 83 5.45 5.58 -10.04
C GLY A 83 5.05 4.71 -8.85
N VAL A 84 4.22 3.68 -9.07
CA VAL A 84 3.82 2.73 -8.02
C VAL A 84 4.93 1.69 -7.84
N GLY A 85 5.38 1.48 -6.61
CA GLY A 85 6.33 0.43 -6.31
C GLY A 85 5.66 -0.93 -6.10
N ARG A 86 6.47 -1.99 -6.12
CA ARG A 86 6.02 -3.34 -5.81
C ARG A 86 7.07 -4.08 -5.03
N VAL A 87 6.61 -4.90 -4.09
CA VAL A 87 7.40 -5.96 -3.46
C VAL A 87 6.77 -7.32 -3.76
N VAL A 88 7.60 -8.33 -4.04
CA VAL A 88 7.16 -9.72 -4.24
C VAL A 88 7.77 -10.57 -3.12
N LEU A 89 6.89 -11.06 -2.23
CA LEU A 89 7.29 -11.88 -1.09
C LEU A 89 6.95 -13.35 -1.34
N GLU A 90 7.90 -14.22 -1.06
CA GLU A 90 7.69 -15.66 -0.92
C GLU A 90 6.89 -16.00 0.36
N PRO A 91 6.32 -17.21 0.49
CA PRO A 91 5.67 -17.63 1.73
C PRO A 91 6.60 -17.54 2.94
N ASP A 92 6.10 -16.99 4.03
CA ASP A 92 6.82 -16.76 5.29
C ASP A 92 7.99 -15.76 5.19
N GLU A 93 8.05 -14.97 4.10
CA GLU A 93 8.98 -13.86 3.94
C GLU A 93 8.38 -12.54 4.50
N GLU A 94 9.27 -11.70 5.02
CA GLU A 94 8.96 -10.34 5.48
C GLU A 94 9.93 -9.33 4.88
N GLU A 95 9.44 -8.12 4.66
CA GLU A 95 10.23 -6.99 4.17
C GLU A 95 9.77 -5.68 4.82
N GLU A 96 10.74 -4.84 5.17
CA GLU A 96 10.49 -3.47 5.60
C GLU A 96 10.42 -2.57 4.36
N LEU A 97 9.22 -2.08 4.03
CA LEU A 97 9.00 -1.23 2.84
C LEU A 97 9.62 0.14 3.04
N PHE A 98 9.43 0.68 4.25
CA PHE A 98 9.92 1.98 4.69
C PHE A 98 10.17 1.91 6.20
N PRO A 99 10.99 2.82 6.76
CA PRO A 99 11.21 2.86 8.20
C PRO A 99 9.91 2.82 8.98
N GLY A 100 9.72 1.76 9.77
CA GLY A 100 8.52 1.58 10.59
C GLY A 100 7.29 1.02 9.87
N VAL A 101 7.42 0.53 8.64
CA VAL A 101 6.35 -0.16 7.90
C VAL A 101 6.86 -1.49 7.37
N THR A 102 6.42 -2.57 8.00
CA THR A 102 6.83 -3.94 7.67
C THR A 102 5.65 -4.72 7.13
N VAL A 103 5.89 -5.47 6.05
CA VAL A 103 4.92 -6.39 5.48
C VAL A 103 5.46 -7.81 5.54
N ARG A 104 4.58 -8.78 5.77
CA ARG A 104 4.93 -10.20 5.81
C ARG A 104 3.89 -11.04 5.10
N ARG A 105 4.32 -12.06 4.39
CA ARG A 105 3.42 -13.00 3.72
C ARG A 105 3.19 -14.21 4.61
N THR A 106 2.00 -14.31 5.17
CA THR A 106 1.62 -15.45 6.01
C THR A 106 0.84 -16.51 5.24
N GLY A 107 0.65 -17.67 5.89
CA GLY A 107 -0.11 -18.77 5.34
C GLY A 107 -1.51 -18.38 4.87
N GLY A 108 -1.97 -19.03 3.81
CA GLY A 108 -3.32 -18.80 3.26
C GLY A 108 -3.43 -17.57 2.34
N MET A 109 -2.32 -17.14 1.72
CA MET A 109 -2.28 -15.97 0.82
C MET A 109 -2.73 -14.69 1.52
N ARG A 110 -2.35 -14.54 2.78
CA ARG A 110 -2.59 -13.35 3.58
C ARG A 110 -1.32 -12.53 3.67
N THR A 111 -1.50 -11.22 3.78
CA THR A 111 -0.43 -10.28 4.09
C THR A 111 -0.71 -9.74 5.47
N GLU A 112 0.30 -9.69 6.33
CA GLU A 112 0.22 -8.93 7.56
C GLU A 112 1.08 -7.68 7.44
N ILE A 113 0.55 -6.58 7.97
CA ILE A 113 1.18 -5.27 7.92
C ILE A 113 1.28 -4.79 9.36
N GLU A 114 2.47 -4.34 9.74
CA GLU A 114 2.70 -3.57 10.95
C GLU A 114 3.24 -2.21 10.55
N ALA A 115 2.68 -1.17 11.15
CA ALA A 115 3.13 0.18 10.91
C ALA A 115 3.14 1.02 12.18
N ASP A 116 4.17 1.84 12.31
CA ASP A 116 4.30 2.90 13.31
C ASP A 116 4.35 4.26 12.59
N PRO A 117 3.25 5.03 12.60
CA PRO A 117 3.20 6.35 11.97
C PRO A 117 4.23 7.35 12.52
N GLU A 118 4.68 7.21 13.78
CA GLU A 118 5.70 8.09 14.35
C GLU A 118 7.07 7.84 13.72
N VAL A 119 7.39 6.57 13.45
CA VAL A 119 8.65 6.16 12.80
C VAL A 119 8.59 6.47 11.30
N ALA A 120 7.45 6.21 10.65
CA ALA A 120 7.22 6.51 9.24
C ALA A 120 7.26 8.01 8.92
N ARG A 121 7.04 8.88 9.93
CA ARG A 121 6.96 10.34 9.81
C ARG A 121 5.87 10.78 8.82
N GLY A 122 4.74 10.10 8.87
CA GLY A 122 3.61 10.33 7.98
C GLY A 122 2.46 9.39 8.32
N ARG A 123 1.36 9.51 7.59
CA ARG A 123 0.20 8.64 7.77
C ARG A 123 0.40 7.37 6.95
N VAL A 124 0.00 6.23 7.50
CA VAL A 124 0.16 4.93 6.84
C VAL A 124 -1.22 4.33 6.59
N PHE A 125 -1.54 4.12 5.33
CA PHE A 125 -2.79 3.55 4.88
C PHE A 125 -2.56 2.18 4.23
N VAL A 126 -3.53 1.28 4.41
CA VAL A 126 -3.58 0.00 3.72
C VAL A 126 -4.93 -0.14 3.04
N PHE A 127 -4.90 -0.51 1.77
CA PHE A 127 -6.09 -0.80 0.97
C PHE A 127 -6.08 -2.27 0.60
N GLU A 128 -7.19 -2.95 0.91
CA GLU A 128 -7.50 -4.29 0.45
C GLU A 128 -8.55 -4.24 -0.64
N GLU A 129 -8.24 -4.70 -1.84
CA GLU A 129 -9.21 -4.72 -2.94
C GLU A 129 -9.27 -6.03 -3.70
N ASP A 130 -10.41 -6.25 -4.33
CA ASP A 130 -10.60 -7.19 -5.43
C ASP A 130 -11.75 -6.70 -6.32
N ASP A 131 -12.15 -7.51 -7.31
CA ASP A 131 -13.24 -7.20 -8.23
C ASP A 131 -14.61 -6.97 -7.55
N TRP A 132 -14.76 -7.28 -6.25
CA TRP A 132 -16.04 -7.27 -5.53
C TRP A 132 -16.12 -6.20 -4.44
N GLY A 133 -15.00 -5.59 -4.07
CA GLY A 133 -15.00 -4.43 -3.19
C GLY A 133 -13.65 -4.13 -2.57
N GLU A 134 -13.57 -2.93 -2.01
CA GLU A 134 -12.39 -2.44 -1.30
C GLU A 134 -12.64 -2.34 0.21
N SER A 135 -11.56 -2.25 0.97
CA SER A 135 -11.55 -1.90 2.38
C SER A 135 -10.30 -1.07 2.65
N SER A 136 -10.46 0.03 3.38
CA SER A 136 -9.41 1.01 3.62
C SER A 136 -9.12 1.08 5.12
N TYR A 137 -7.85 1.08 5.49
CA TYR A 137 -7.37 1.10 6.87
C TYR A 137 -6.34 2.21 7.04
N GLU A 138 -6.30 2.82 8.22
CA GLU A 138 -5.27 3.77 8.62
C GLU A 138 -4.63 3.29 9.92
N PHE A 139 -3.30 3.19 9.94
CA PHE A 139 -2.59 2.94 11.18
C PHE A 139 -2.50 4.22 12.01
N VAL A 140 -2.89 4.12 13.28
CA VAL A 140 -2.83 5.21 14.25
C VAL A 140 -2.05 4.77 15.48
N THR A 141 -1.44 5.71 16.19
CA THR A 141 -0.87 5.47 17.51
C THR A 141 -2.00 5.28 18.54
N GLU A 142 -1.76 4.45 19.57
CA GLU A 142 -2.69 4.28 20.70
C GLU A 142 -2.97 5.56 21.49
#